data_AF-A0A2S6NLY1-F1
#
_entry.id   AF-A0A2S6NLY1-F1
#
_cell.length_a   1.000
_cell.length_b   1.000
_cell.length_c   1.000
_cell.angle_alpha   90.00
_cell.angle_beta   90.00
_cell.angle_gamma   90.00
#
_symmetry.space_group_name_H-M   'P 1'
#
loop_
_entity.id
_entity.type
_entity.pdbx_description
1 polymer ?
#
loop_
_entity_poly.entity_id
_entity_poly.type
_entity_poly.pdbx_seq_one_letter_code
_entity_poly.pdbx_strand_id
1 'polypeptide(L)'
;SPTPQAKPEPPLPLPPPPAPAPPSPPSRTSQPNPTKNPAPDSTALDNTLEKLRQQLAQSAPPRARANPRAGGRPNSGGSPNGDMTASLSASERGAIGDHVRECWTKDAGALDIDKQHVLLTVTVDATGMARMAEVAGADIGRMGDPRFRAFAERARRAVLDSRCANLPLPGKDMGKVGKLTFRFSP
;
A
#
# COMPACT_ATOMS: atom_id res chain seq x y z
N SER A 1 25.76 -11.69 -81.43
CA SER A 1 24.63 -12.63 -81.30
C SER A 1 24.73 -13.35 -79.98
N PRO A 2 23.63 -13.44 -79.19
CA PRO A 2 23.63 -14.02 -77.85
C PRO A 2 23.51 -15.55 -77.91
N THR A 3 24.26 -16.23 -77.04
CA THR A 3 24.27 -17.70 -76.91
C THR A 3 23.23 -18.14 -75.86
N PRO A 4 22.56 -19.30 -76.03
CA PRO A 4 21.26 -19.60 -75.41
C PRO A 4 21.29 -19.96 -73.92
N GLN A 5 20.20 -19.60 -73.23
CA GLN A 5 19.90 -19.91 -71.83
C GLN A 5 19.67 -21.42 -71.62
N ALA A 6 20.32 -21.97 -70.59
CA ALA A 6 20.05 -23.32 -70.08
C ALA A 6 18.79 -23.33 -69.20
N LYS A 7 17.96 -24.35 -69.43
CA LYS A 7 16.65 -24.58 -68.80
C LYS A 7 16.81 -25.03 -67.33
N PRO A 8 15.93 -24.62 -66.39
CA PRO A 8 16.01 -25.02 -64.98
C PRO A 8 15.69 -26.51 -64.79
N GLU A 9 16.47 -27.17 -63.93
CA GLU A 9 16.29 -28.56 -63.51
C GLU A 9 15.14 -28.69 -62.48
N PRO A 10 14.34 -29.75 -62.50
CA PRO A 10 13.23 -29.92 -61.56
C PRO A 10 13.71 -30.14 -60.12
N PRO A 11 12.97 -29.65 -59.10
CA PRO A 11 13.32 -29.89 -57.71
C PRO A 11 13.14 -31.36 -57.33
N LEU A 12 14.07 -31.87 -56.52
CA LEU A 12 14.05 -33.24 -56.01
C LEU A 12 12.88 -33.46 -55.03
N PRO A 13 12.29 -34.67 -54.98
CA PRO A 13 11.20 -34.98 -54.05
C PRO A 13 11.65 -34.95 -52.59
N LEU A 14 10.82 -34.36 -51.72
CA LEU A 14 11.04 -34.36 -50.27
C LEU A 14 10.76 -35.75 -49.67
N PRO A 15 11.51 -36.18 -48.64
CA PRO A 15 11.29 -37.45 -47.97
C PRO A 15 9.97 -37.46 -47.18
N PRO A 16 9.32 -38.62 -47.03
CA PRO A 16 8.07 -38.73 -46.29
C PRO A 16 8.25 -38.49 -44.78
N PRO A 17 7.22 -37.96 -44.08
CA PRO A 17 7.31 -37.67 -42.66
C PRO A 17 7.41 -38.95 -41.81
N PRO A 18 8.07 -38.89 -40.63
CA PRO A 18 8.20 -40.05 -39.75
C PRO A 18 6.85 -40.50 -39.18
N ALA A 19 6.66 -41.82 -39.06
CA ALA A 19 5.47 -42.39 -38.45
C ALA A 19 5.38 -42.09 -36.93
N PRO A 20 4.17 -41.99 -36.35
CA PRO A 20 3.98 -41.74 -34.91
C PRO A 20 4.48 -42.89 -34.03
N ALA A 21 5.07 -42.56 -32.89
CA ALA A 21 5.52 -43.54 -31.90
C ALA A 21 4.32 -44.24 -31.20
N PRO A 22 4.44 -45.53 -30.82
CA PRO A 22 3.38 -46.27 -30.16
C PRO A 22 3.14 -45.77 -28.70
N PRO A 23 1.90 -45.87 -28.19
CA PRO A 23 1.56 -45.41 -26.84
C PRO A 23 2.19 -46.29 -25.76
N SER A 24 2.71 -45.65 -24.70
CA SER A 24 3.34 -46.33 -23.55
C SER A 24 2.30 -47.05 -22.66
N PRO A 25 2.65 -48.20 -22.07
CA PRO A 25 1.74 -48.93 -21.18
C PRO A 25 1.49 -48.21 -19.85
N PRO A 26 0.31 -48.39 -19.22
CA PRO A 26 -0.05 -47.74 -17.97
C PRO A 26 0.79 -48.27 -16.80
N SER A 27 1.41 -47.36 -16.04
CA SER A 27 2.16 -47.68 -14.85
C SER A 27 1.24 -48.18 -13.72
N ARG A 28 1.41 -49.43 -13.30
CA ARG A 28 0.87 -49.94 -12.03
C ARG A 28 1.90 -49.73 -10.94
N THR A 29 1.71 -48.74 -10.10
CA THR A 29 2.42 -48.62 -8.81
C THR A 29 1.38 -48.51 -7.70
N SER A 30 1.02 -49.64 -7.11
CA SER A 30 0.46 -49.65 -5.77
C SER A 30 1.62 -49.50 -4.80
N GLN A 31 1.73 -48.34 -4.15
CA GLN A 31 2.48 -48.23 -2.91
C GLN A 31 1.47 -48.30 -1.76
N PRO A 32 1.54 -49.30 -0.87
CA PRO A 32 0.91 -49.19 0.43
C PRO A 32 1.80 -48.27 1.27
N ASN A 33 1.48 -46.98 1.28
CA ASN A 33 2.05 -46.08 2.27
C ASN A 33 1.18 -46.20 3.53
N PRO A 34 1.65 -46.83 4.62
CA PRO A 34 0.94 -46.81 5.89
C PRO A 34 0.89 -45.37 6.39
N THR A 35 -0.29 -44.76 6.37
CA THR A 35 -0.51 -43.42 6.91
C THR A 35 -0.31 -43.44 8.42
N LYS A 36 0.92 -43.18 8.88
CA LYS A 36 1.22 -42.94 10.29
C LYS A 36 0.93 -41.48 10.61
N ASN A 37 -0.36 -41.15 10.65
CA ASN A 37 -0.84 -39.91 11.28
C ASN A 37 -2.10 -40.26 12.06
N PRO A 38 -2.00 -40.74 13.32
CA PRO A 38 -3.12 -40.59 14.21
C PRO A 38 -3.42 -39.09 14.29
N ALA A 39 -4.69 -38.73 14.14
CA ALA A 39 -5.15 -37.36 14.32
C ALA A 39 -4.56 -36.82 15.63
N PRO A 40 -3.88 -35.66 15.65
CA PRO A 40 -3.40 -35.10 16.90
C PRO A 40 -4.60 -34.82 17.80
N ASP A 41 -4.66 -35.64 18.85
CA ASP A 41 -5.32 -35.53 20.14
C ASP A 41 -6.29 -34.34 20.30
N SER A 42 -7.54 -34.64 20.65
CA SER A 42 -8.57 -33.66 21.04
C SER A 42 -8.09 -32.62 22.04
N THR A 43 -7.08 -32.95 22.85
CA THR A 43 -6.41 -32.05 23.79
C THR A 43 -5.73 -30.86 23.12
N ALA A 44 -5.19 -30.99 21.91
CA ALA A 44 -4.62 -29.88 21.16
C ALA A 44 -5.69 -28.89 20.71
N LEU A 45 -6.87 -29.39 20.32
CA LEU A 45 -8.03 -28.58 19.98
C LEU A 45 -8.59 -27.87 21.22
N ASP A 46 -8.73 -28.60 22.33
CA ASP A 46 -9.21 -28.07 23.61
C ASP A 46 -8.26 -26.97 24.14
N ASN A 47 -6.95 -27.19 24.08
CA ASN A 47 -5.95 -26.19 24.45
C ASN A 47 -6.01 -24.94 23.55
N THR A 48 -6.37 -25.11 22.27
CA THR A 48 -6.52 -23.99 21.32
C THR A 48 -7.78 -23.19 21.63
N LEU A 49 -8.89 -23.87 21.94
CA LEU A 49 -10.15 -23.22 22.37
C LEU A 49 -9.98 -22.49 23.70
N GLU A 50 -9.24 -23.07 24.65
CA GLU A 50 -8.96 -22.44 25.95
C GLU A 50 -8.10 -21.18 25.78
N LYS A 51 -7.07 -21.22 24.92
CA LYS A 51 -6.26 -20.04 24.56
C LYS A 51 -7.09 -18.95 23.89
N LEU A 52 -7.99 -19.30 22.99
CA LEU A 52 -8.90 -18.35 22.34
C LEU A 52 -9.84 -17.68 23.36
N ARG A 53 -10.41 -18.43 24.30
CA ARG A 53 -11.23 -17.89 25.39
C ARG A 53 -10.44 -16.95 26.29
N GLN A 54 -9.20 -17.30 26.64
CA GLN A 54 -8.32 -16.45 27.44
C GLN A 54 -7.93 -15.15 26.71
N GLN A 55 -7.67 -15.19 25.40
CA GLN A 55 -7.42 -13.98 24.61
C GLN A 55 -8.65 -13.06 24.53
N LEU A 56 -9.85 -13.63 24.41
CA LEU A 56 -11.10 -12.85 24.41
C LEU A 56 -11.36 -12.20 25.77
N ALA A 57 -11.04 -12.88 26.89
CA ALA A 57 -11.16 -12.32 28.24
C ALA A 57 -10.16 -11.18 28.51
N GLN A 58 -8.95 -11.25 27.93
CA GLN A 58 -7.94 -10.19 28.02
C GLN A 58 -8.24 -8.99 27.10
N SER A 59 -9.17 -9.14 26.15
CA SER A 59 -9.60 -8.07 25.23
C SER A 59 -10.71 -7.19 25.80
N ALA A 60 -11.13 -7.40 27.06
CA ALA A 60 -12.02 -6.48 27.73
C ALA A 60 -11.30 -5.13 27.94
N PRO A 61 -11.82 -4.01 27.41
CA PRO A 61 -11.21 -2.71 27.64
C PRO A 61 -11.13 -2.45 29.15
N PRO A 62 -10.05 -1.84 29.65
CA PRO A 62 -9.96 -1.50 31.07
C PRO A 62 -11.22 -0.72 31.44
N ARG A 63 -11.93 -1.15 32.49
CA ARG A 63 -13.03 -0.36 33.05
C ARG A 63 -12.43 0.97 33.46
N ALA A 64 -12.59 1.96 32.59
CA ALA A 64 -12.11 3.30 32.83
C ALA A 64 -12.72 3.76 34.15
N ARG A 65 -11.85 4.01 35.13
CA ARG A 65 -12.23 4.89 36.23
C ARG A 65 -12.74 6.18 35.59
N ALA A 66 -13.87 6.68 36.09
CA ALA A 66 -14.53 7.87 35.56
C ALA A 66 -13.49 8.95 35.29
N ASN A 67 -13.27 9.25 34.01
CA ASN A 67 -12.50 10.39 33.56
C ASN A 67 -13.17 11.62 34.20
N PRO A 68 -12.48 12.44 35.03
CA PRO A 68 -13.07 13.70 35.43
C PRO A 68 -13.39 14.44 34.14
N ARG A 69 -14.66 14.82 33.98
CA ARG A 69 -15.13 15.61 32.84
C ARG A 69 -14.14 16.75 32.67
N ALA A 70 -13.27 16.64 31.66
CA ALA A 70 -12.48 17.77 31.21
C ALA A 70 -13.52 18.83 30.88
N GLY A 71 -13.50 19.91 31.65
CA GLY A 71 -14.39 21.04 31.46
C GLY A 71 -14.17 21.59 30.07
N GLY A 72 -14.97 21.11 29.12
CA GLY A 72 -15.19 21.77 27.84
C GLY A 72 -15.86 23.09 28.17
N ARG A 73 -15.04 24.13 28.33
CA ARG A 73 -15.54 25.51 28.23
C ARG A 73 -16.28 25.60 26.91
N PRO A 74 -17.55 26.03 26.87
CA PRO A 74 -18.32 26.11 25.62
C PRO A 74 -17.79 27.16 24.63
N ASN A 75 -16.66 27.82 24.93
CA ASN A 75 -16.07 28.91 24.16
C ASN A 75 -14.53 28.96 24.36
N SER A 76 -13.83 27.84 24.24
CA SER A 76 -12.39 27.92 23.96
C SER A 76 -12.23 28.43 22.53
N GLY A 77 -11.87 29.70 22.37
CA GLY A 77 -11.55 30.29 21.07
C GLY A 77 -10.60 29.37 20.30
N GLY A 78 -11.15 28.65 19.32
CA GLY A 78 -10.40 27.72 18.51
C GLY A 78 -9.30 28.50 17.81
N SER A 79 -8.08 27.97 17.82
CA SER A 79 -7.08 28.48 16.89
C SER A 79 -7.71 28.52 15.50
N PRO A 80 -7.59 29.63 14.75
CA PRO A 80 -8.22 29.77 13.44
C PRO A 80 -7.84 28.66 12.45
N ASN A 81 -6.80 27.88 12.77
CA ASN A 81 -6.30 26.73 12.03
C ASN A 81 -6.41 25.44 12.88
N GLY A 82 -7.63 24.95 13.10
CA GLY A 82 -7.87 23.69 13.82
C GLY A 82 -7.31 22.46 13.08
N ASP A 83 -7.02 21.40 13.81
CA ASP A 83 -6.64 20.10 13.23
C ASP A 83 -7.91 19.36 12.76
N MET A 84 -8.05 19.18 11.44
CA MET A 84 -9.16 18.46 10.80
C MET A 84 -8.83 16.99 10.54
N THR A 85 -7.67 16.48 10.95
CA THR A 85 -7.28 15.08 10.72
C THR A 85 -8.31 14.07 11.23
N ALA A 86 -8.95 14.37 12.36
CA ALA A 86 -9.93 13.50 13.00
C ALA A 86 -11.30 13.48 12.29
N SER A 87 -11.64 14.51 11.50
CA SER A 87 -12.87 14.51 10.69
C SER A 87 -12.73 13.69 9.41
N LEU A 88 -11.49 13.43 8.97
CA LEU A 88 -11.21 12.62 7.79
C LEU A 88 -11.33 11.12 8.08
N SER A 89 -12.14 10.46 7.28
CA SER A 89 -12.22 9.01 7.17
C SER A 89 -10.96 8.43 6.52
N ALA A 90 -10.80 7.11 6.61
CA ALA A 90 -9.67 6.43 6.01
C ALA A 90 -9.64 6.58 4.47
N SER A 91 -10.80 6.52 3.81
CA SER A 91 -10.92 6.70 2.36
C SER A 91 -10.59 8.13 1.92
N GLU A 92 -11.06 9.14 2.66
CA GLU A 92 -10.72 10.54 2.39
C GLU A 92 -9.21 10.79 2.51
N ARG A 93 -8.55 10.25 3.56
CA ARG A 93 -7.08 10.31 3.68
C ARG A 93 -6.37 9.55 2.55
N GLY A 94 -6.92 8.43 2.11
CA GLY A 94 -6.44 7.66 0.97
C GLY A 94 -6.47 8.48 -0.32
N ALA A 95 -7.60 9.12 -0.61
CA ALA A 95 -7.77 9.98 -1.78
C ALA A 95 -6.79 11.16 -1.80
N ILE A 96 -6.51 11.76 -0.64
CA ILE A 96 -5.46 12.80 -0.51
C ILE A 96 -4.08 12.22 -0.87
N GLY A 97 -3.75 11.04 -0.33
CA GLY A 97 -2.48 10.37 -0.66
C GLY A 97 -2.35 10.01 -2.13
N ASP A 98 -3.43 9.52 -2.75
CA ASP A 98 -3.49 9.16 -4.16
C ASP A 98 -3.31 10.38 -5.06
N HIS A 99 -3.99 11.48 -4.74
CA HIS A 99 -3.85 12.74 -5.47
C HIS A 99 -2.41 13.27 -5.40
N VAL A 100 -1.79 13.25 -4.21
CA VAL A 100 -0.39 13.69 -4.04
C VAL A 100 0.58 12.80 -4.82
N ARG A 101 0.28 11.49 -4.96
CA ARG A 101 1.12 10.55 -5.72
C ARG A 101 1.25 10.95 -7.19
N GLU A 102 0.22 11.55 -7.79
CA GLU A 102 0.24 12.01 -9.18
C GLU A 102 1.34 13.05 -9.45
N CYS A 103 1.67 13.87 -8.45
CA CYS A 103 2.75 14.86 -8.53
C CYS A 103 4.09 14.37 -7.97
N TRP A 104 4.10 13.22 -7.31
CA TRP A 104 5.32 12.69 -6.73
C TRP A 104 6.20 12.01 -7.78
N THR A 105 7.46 12.44 -7.87
CA THR A 105 8.41 11.86 -8.83
C THR A 105 9.22 10.76 -8.17
N LYS A 106 9.10 9.54 -8.71
CA LYS A 106 9.89 8.38 -8.28
C LYS A 106 11.35 8.54 -8.69
N ASP A 107 12.24 8.37 -7.73
CA ASP A 107 13.68 8.23 -8.00
C ASP A 107 13.96 6.78 -8.41
N ALA A 108 14.15 6.54 -9.71
CA ALA A 108 14.34 5.20 -10.26
C ALA A 108 15.60 4.48 -9.70
N GLY A 109 16.54 5.22 -9.11
CA GLY A 109 17.74 4.65 -8.48
C GLY A 109 17.61 4.39 -6.97
N ALA A 110 16.51 4.80 -6.34
CA ALA A 110 16.32 4.63 -4.91
C ALA A 110 15.84 3.20 -4.59
N LEU A 111 16.72 2.41 -3.97
CA LEU A 111 16.37 1.09 -3.44
C LEU A 111 15.12 1.17 -2.55
N ASP A 112 14.26 0.16 -2.57
CA ASP A 112 13.05 0.00 -1.73
C ASP A 112 12.19 1.27 -1.52
N ILE A 113 12.14 2.18 -2.51
CA ILE A 113 11.40 3.44 -2.33
C ILE A 113 9.89 3.20 -2.19
N ASP A 114 9.39 2.10 -2.75
CA ASP A 114 8.00 1.65 -2.63
C ASP A 114 7.60 1.22 -1.21
N LYS A 115 8.58 0.98 -0.33
CA LYS A 115 8.35 0.67 1.09
C LYS A 115 8.48 1.91 1.99
N GLN A 116 8.90 3.04 1.43
CA GLN A 116 9.06 4.27 2.17
C GLN A 116 7.70 4.91 2.45
N HIS A 117 7.57 5.48 3.63
CA HIS A 117 6.42 6.29 4.02
C HIS A 117 6.86 7.42 4.92
N VAL A 118 6.12 8.53 4.86
CA VAL A 118 6.32 9.71 5.69
C VAL A 118 4.97 10.23 6.18
N LEU A 119 4.90 10.55 7.46
CA LEU A 119 3.79 11.27 8.06
C LEU A 119 3.98 12.77 7.81
N LEU A 120 3.00 13.38 7.15
CA LEU A 120 3.01 14.81 6.83
C LEU A 120 1.84 15.50 7.51
N THR A 121 2.10 16.64 8.14
CA THR A 121 1.08 17.61 8.51
C THR A 121 1.06 18.72 7.47
N VAL A 122 -0.11 18.93 6.87
CA VAL A 122 -0.33 19.91 5.80
C VAL A 122 -1.29 20.98 6.31
N THR A 123 -0.91 22.24 6.13
CA THR A 123 -1.79 23.37 6.36
C THR A 123 -2.49 23.72 5.05
N VAL A 124 -3.82 23.75 5.08
CA VAL A 124 -4.67 24.08 3.94
C VAL A 124 -5.41 25.39 4.19
N ASP A 125 -5.69 26.13 3.12
CA ASP A 125 -6.59 27.29 3.19
C ASP A 125 -8.06 26.91 2.96
N ALA A 126 -8.94 27.92 3.00
CA ALA A 126 -10.38 27.76 2.83
C ALA A 126 -10.79 27.18 1.46
N THR A 127 -9.92 27.24 0.45
CA THR A 127 -10.15 26.66 -0.87
C THR A 127 -9.73 25.19 -0.96
N GLY A 128 -9.07 24.66 0.07
CA GLY A 128 -8.46 23.32 0.06
C GLY A 128 -7.04 23.30 -0.50
N MET A 129 -6.46 24.48 -0.79
CA MET A 129 -5.10 24.58 -1.30
C MET A 129 -4.09 24.40 -0.16
N ALA A 130 -3.17 23.44 -0.33
CA ALA A 130 -2.02 23.23 0.54
C ALA A 130 -1.09 24.45 0.49
N ARG A 131 -0.86 25.04 1.66
CA ARG A 131 0.01 26.20 1.84
C ARG A 131 1.35 25.84 2.46
N MET A 132 1.37 24.78 3.28
CA MET A 132 2.57 24.32 3.97
C MET A 132 2.49 22.82 4.20
N ALA A 133 3.62 22.13 4.07
CA ALA A 133 3.75 20.72 4.36
C ALA A 133 5.00 20.49 5.23
N GLU A 134 4.83 19.77 6.33
CA GLU A 134 5.88 19.50 7.32
C GLU A 134 5.89 18.02 7.70
N VAL A 135 7.07 17.48 8.00
CA VAL A 135 7.20 16.12 8.53
C VAL A 135 6.72 16.10 9.98
N ALA A 136 5.94 15.08 10.34
CA ALA A 136 5.26 15.01 11.62
C ALA A 136 5.58 13.73 12.42
N GLY A 137 5.28 13.77 13.72
CA GLY A 137 5.37 12.60 14.60
C GLY A 137 6.78 12.01 14.72
N ALA A 138 6.85 10.69 14.79
CA ALA A 138 8.13 9.97 14.95
C ALA A 138 9.08 10.14 13.75
N ASP A 139 8.54 10.52 12.58
CA ASP A 139 9.32 10.70 11.36
C ASP A 139 10.23 11.93 11.41
N ILE A 140 9.98 12.88 12.31
CA ILE A 140 10.88 14.01 12.56
C ILE A 140 12.28 13.50 12.95
N GLY A 141 12.37 12.45 13.77
CA GLY A 141 13.64 11.84 14.17
C GLY A 141 14.36 11.13 13.02
N ARG A 142 13.63 10.71 11.98
CA ARG A 142 14.19 10.04 10.80
C ARG A 142 14.82 11.01 9.80
N MET A 143 14.57 12.33 9.94
CA MET A 143 15.13 13.36 9.05
C MET A 143 16.66 13.46 9.07
N GLY A 144 17.32 12.84 10.05
CA GLY A 144 18.78 12.68 10.07
C GLY A 144 19.32 11.70 9.03
N ASP A 145 18.51 10.73 8.58
CA ASP A 145 18.88 9.80 7.50
C ASP A 145 18.77 10.51 6.14
N PRO A 146 19.86 10.64 5.36
CA PRO A 146 19.85 11.29 4.05
C PRO A 146 18.84 10.69 3.07
N ARG A 147 18.63 9.36 3.09
CA ARG A 147 17.72 8.67 2.18
C ARG A 147 16.27 8.98 2.53
N PHE A 148 15.92 8.89 3.81
CA PHE A 148 14.59 9.27 4.27
C PHE A 148 14.33 10.76 4.05
N ARG A 149 15.28 11.63 4.36
CA ARG A 149 15.17 13.08 4.14
C ARG A 149 14.89 13.40 2.67
N ALA A 150 15.63 12.80 1.73
CA ALA A 150 15.39 13.01 0.30
C ALA A 150 13.99 12.54 -0.13
N PHE A 151 13.51 11.41 0.40
CA PHE A 151 12.15 10.93 0.18
C PHE A 151 11.09 11.90 0.73
N ALA A 152 11.23 12.32 2.00
CA ALA A 152 10.31 13.24 2.67
C ALA A 152 10.25 14.60 1.98
N GLU A 153 11.38 15.16 1.56
CA GLU A 153 11.43 16.42 0.81
C GLU A 153 10.70 16.32 -0.54
N ARG A 154 10.84 15.20 -1.26
CA ARG A 154 10.08 14.96 -2.50
C ARG A 154 8.59 14.85 -2.23
N ALA A 155 8.18 14.19 -1.15
CA ALA A 155 6.78 14.12 -0.73
C ALA A 155 6.21 15.52 -0.41
N ARG A 156 6.96 16.35 0.32
CA ARG A 156 6.57 17.75 0.60
C ARG A 156 6.41 18.56 -0.69
N ARG A 157 7.33 18.40 -1.65
CA ARG A 157 7.24 19.05 -2.97
C ARG A 157 6.02 18.60 -3.75
N ALA A 158 5.66 17.31 -3.69
CA ALA A 158 4.47 16.80 -4.36
C ALA A 158 3.18 17.39 -3.79
N VAL A 159 3.08 17.52 -2.46
CA VAL A 159 1.94 18.17 -1.79
C VAL A 159 1.79 19.64 -2.20
N LEU A 160 2.90 20.33 -2.44
CA LEU A 160 2.92 21.76 -2.78
C LEU A 160 3.02 22.02 -4.29
N ASP A 161 3.01 20.97 -5.13
CA ASP A 161 3.03 21.10 -6.58
C ASP A 161 1.73 21.78 -7.04
N SER A 162 1.82 22.77 -7.93
CA SER A 162 0.65 23.52 -8.41
C SER A 162 -0.47 22.64 -8.98
N ARG A 163 -0.15 21.43 -9.48
CA ARG A 163 -1.12 20.48 -10.02
C ARG A 163 -1.85 19.68 -8.94
N CYS A 164 -1.21 19.47 -7.78
CA CYS A 164 -1.74 18.64 -6.70
C CYS A 164 -1.96 19.37 -5.38
N ALA A 165 -1.66 20.67 -5.31
CA ALA A 165 -1.82 21.46 -4.10
C ALA A 165 -3.29 21.65 -3.73
N ASN A 166 -4.23 21.52 -4.67
CA ASN A 166 -5.66 21.56 -4.36
C ASN A 166 -6.13 20.17 -3.89
N LEU A 167 -6.06 19.93 -2.58
CA LEU A 167 -6.31 18.60 -2.03
C LEU A 167 -7.81 18.23 -2.12
N PRO A 168 -8.14 16.95 -2.36
CA PRO A 168 -9.52 16.47 -2.43
C PRO A 168 -10.14 16.36 -1.02
N LEU A 169 -10.39 17.51 -0.40
CA LEU A 169 -11.02 17.60 0.92
C LEU A 169 -12.53 17.37 0.80
N PRO A 170 -13.15 16.70 1.79
CA PRO A 170 -14.59 16.57 1.81
C PRO A 170 -15.27 17.91 2.05
N GLY A 171 -16.47 18.10 1.52
CA GLY A 171 -17.21 19.37 1.61
C GLY A 171 -17.41 19.89 3.04
N LYS A 172 -17.42 19.01 4.05
CA LYS A 172 -17.50 19.36 5.48
C LYS A 172 -16.29 20.16 6.00
N ASP A 173 -15.14 20.03 5.32
CA ASP A 173 -13.87 20.65 5.68
C ASP A 173 -13.49 21.80 4.72
N MET A 174 -14.27 22.00 3.65
CA MET A 174 -14.14 23.16 2.75
C MET A 174 -14.56 24.46 3.45
N GLY A 175 -13.97 25.58 3.02
CA GLY A 175 -14.22 26.91 3.58
C GLY A 175 -13.50 27.18 4.92
N LYS A 176 -12.71 26.22 5.41
CA LYS A 176 -11.97 26.31 6.68
C LYS A 176 -10.48 26.35 6.40
N VAL A 177 -9.75 27.15 7.16
CA VAL A 177 -8.29 27.05 7.24
C VAL A 177 -7.96 26.06 8.35
N GLY A 178 -7.00 25.16 8.13
CA GLY A 178 -6.66 24.18 9.14
C GLY A 178 -5.51 23.28 8.75
N LYS A 179 -5.25 22.30 9.62
CA LYS A 179 -4.18 21.33 9.45
C LYS A 179 -4.76 19.93 9.28
N LEU A 180 -4.18 19.14 8.40
CA LEU A 180 -4.50 17.73 8.26
C LEU A 180 -3.22 16.91 8.25
N THR A 181 -3.25 15.73 8.85
CA THR A 181 -2.11 14.84 8.95
C THR A 181 -2.42 13.52 8.26
N PHE A 182 -1.56 13.10 7.34
CA PHE A 182 -1.71 11.83 6.64
C PHE A 182 -0.36 11.17 6.40
N ARG A 183 -0.39 9.84 6.25
CA ARG A 183 0.78 9.07 5.85
C ARG A 183 0.83 8.98 4.34
N PHE A 184 1.89 9.50 3.73
CA PHE A 184 2.17 9.37 2.31
C PHE A 184 3.03 8.13 2.05
N SER A 185 2.68 7.39 1.01
CA SER A 185 3.50 6.33 0.40
C SER A 185 3.30 6.37 -1.12
N PRO A 186 4.37 6.20 -1.92
CA PRO A 186 4.31 6.24 -3.37
C PRO A 186 3.56 5.05 -3.97
#